data_AF-A0A524G7W1-F1
#
_entry.id   AF-A0A524G7W1-F1
#
_cell.length_a   1.000
_cell.length_b   1.000
_cell.length_c   1.000
_cell.angle_alpha   90.00
_cell.angle_beta   90.00
_cell.angle_gamma   90.00
#
_symmetry.space_group_name_H-M   'P 1'
#
loop_
_entity.id
_entity.type
_entity.pdbx_description
1 polymer ?
#
loop_
_entity_poly.entity_id
_entity_poly.type
_entity_poly.pdbx_seq_one_letter_code
_entity_poly.pdbx_strand_id
1 'polypeptide(L)'
;MFNREIEQALFVLQAAKGTDLNFTPYEGMRSLLDLANHLAQIPSIDFKFYTKEFLAFEQVQEYEKELRKSDLSELMVIFNEGVKTITEHIESLSDTEILDNNLKAFYEEGTDKNWAHYLPEITTHLAMHKMQLWMYLRLAGVPVSMWTYYGVPQ
;
A
#
# COMPACT_ATOMS: atom_id res chain seq x y z
N MET A 1 11.24 -9.92 3.62
CA MET A 1 11.36 -8.55 3.05
C MET A 1 10.02 -7.83 3.18
N PHE A 2 8.93 -8.44 2.71
CA PHE A 2 7.56 -7.94 2.82
C PHE A 2 7.16 -7.47 4.25
N ASN A 3 7.25 -8.33 5.27
CA ASN A 3 6.85 -7.97 6.65
C ASN A 3 7.60 -6.73 7.20
N ARG A 4 8.90 -6.64 6.93
CA ARG A 4 9.69 -5.47 7.34
C ARG A 4 9.20 -4.20 6.65
N GLU A 5 8.88 -4.28 5.35
CA GLU A 5 8.38 -3.14 4.60
C GLU A 5 6.99 -2.70 5.08
N ILE A 6 6.12 -3.66 5.42
CA ILE A 6 4.83 -3.42 6.06
C ILE A 6 4.97 -2.63 7.37
N GLU A 7 5.82 -3.10 8.29
CA GLU A 7 6.04 -2.44 9.57
C GLU A 7 6.54 -1.00 9.38
N GLN A 8 7.46 -0.79 8.44
CA GLN A 8 7.98 0.53 8.11
C GLN A 8 6.93 1.44 7.49
N ALA A 9 6.13 0.93 6.55
CA ALA A 9 5.05 1.68 5.92
C ALA A 9 4.00 2.11 6.95
N LEU A 10 3.61 1.20 7.86
CA LEU A 10 2.68 1.51 8.94
C LEU A 10 3.24 2.56 9.89
N PHE A 11 4.53 2.48 10.23
CA PHE A 11 5.19 3.47 11.10
C PHE A 11 5.20 4.87 10.47
N VAL A 12 5.50 4.97 9.16
CA VAL A 12 5.44 6.24 8.43
C VAL A 12 4.01 6.76 8.32
N LEU A 13 3.03 5.89 8.07
CA LEU A 13 1.62 6.26 8.06
C LEU A 13 1.17 6.81 9.43
N GLN A 14 1.61 6.19 10.53
CA GLN A 14 1.35 6.66 11.88
C GLN A 14 1.98 8.04 12.16
N ALA A 15 3.15 8.33 11.58
CA ALA A 15 3.81 9.63 11.73
C ALA A 15 3.03 10.80 11.09
N ALA A 16 2.01 10.52 10.27
CA ALA A 16 1.09 11.55 9.76
C ALA A 16 0.09 12.08 10.79
N LYS A 17 -0.04 11.43 11.96
CA LYS A 17 -0.97 11.86 13.01
C LYS A 17 -0.68 13.29 13.47
N GLY A 18 -1.72 14.11 13.55
CA GLY A 18 -1.61 15.52 13.95
C GLY A 18 -1.05 16.46 12.89
N THR A 19 -0.80 15.97 11.66
CA THR A 19 -0.41 16.80 10.51
C THR A 19 -1.65 17.32 9.79
N ASP A 20 -1.53 18.46 9.10
CA ASP A 20 -2.57 18.91 8.16
C ASP A 20 -2.66 17.94 6.97
N LEU A 21 -3.73 17.16 6.93
CA LEU A 21 -3.95 16.15 5.88
C LEU A 21 -4.30 16.78 4.52
N ASN A 22 -4.66 18.07 4.47
CA ASN A 22 -4.88 18.79 3.22
C ASN A 22 -3.58 19.32 2.60
N PHE A 23 -2.44 19.15 3.28
CA PHE A 23 -1.14 19.59 2.76
C PHE A 23 -0.87 19.00 1.38
N THR A 24 -0.47 19.87 0.45
CA THR A 24 -0.01 19.52 -0.90
C THR A 24 1.39 20.12 -1.11
N PRO A 25 2.40 19.35 -1.53
CA PRO A 25 3.75 19.90 -1.72
C PRO A 25 3.85 20.91 -2.86
N TYR A 26 3.03 20.73 -3.90
CA TYR A 26 2.99 21.56 -5.08
C TYR A 26 1.59 21.49 -5.73
N GLU A 27 1.23 22.52 -6.50
CA GLU A 27 -0.04 22.59 -7.20
C GLU A 27 -0.22 21.40 -8.18
N GLY A 28 -1.40 20.78 -8.16
CA GLY A 28 -1.72 19.62 -9.00
C GLY A 28 -1.22 18.27 -8.45
N MET A 29 -0.49 18.27 -7.32
CA MET A 29 -0.20 17.02 -6.61
C MET A 29 -1.36 16.58 -5.72
N ARG A 30 -1.45 15.28 -5.48
CA ARG A 30 -2.34 14.69 -4.46
C ARG A 30 -2.08 15.31 -3.10
N SER A 31 -3.12 15.46 -2.28
CA SER A 31 -2.98 15.83 -0.87
C SER A 31 -2.28 14.74 -0.06
N LEU A 32 -1.81 15.08 1.14
CA LEU A 32 -1.28 14.11 2.10
C LEU A 32 -2.35 13.06 2.43
N LEU A 33 -3.61 13.46 2.59
CA LEU A 33 -4.73 12.53 2.81
C LEU A 33 -4.88 11.54 1.67
N ASP A 34 -4.83 12.02 0.41
CA ASP A 34 -4.95 11.16 -0.76
C ASP A 34 -3.79 10.17 -0.86
N LEU A 35 -2.57 10.62 -0.55
CA LEU A 35 -1.40 9.76 -0.54
C LEU A 35 -1.44 8.73 0.60
N ALA A 36 -1.91 9.13 1.79
CA ALA A 36 -2.11 8.23 2.91
C ALA A 36 -3.17 7.18 2.61
N ASN A 37 -4.29 7.57 1.98
CA ASN A 37 -5.30 6.63 1.48
C ASN A 37 -4.69 5.65 0.47
N HIS A 38 -3.97 6.17 -0.52
CA HIS A 38 -3.31 5.33 -1.54
C HIS A 38 -2.40 4.30 -0.87
N LEU A 39 -1.47 4.73 -0.02
CA LEU A 39 -0.57 3.82 0.70
C LEU A 39 -1.32 2.78 1.54
N ALA A 40 -2.37 3.19 2.25
CA ALA A 40 -3.18 2.31 3.09
C ALA A 40 -3.91 1.23 2.28
N GLN A 41 -4.32 1.55 1.06
CA GLN A 41 -5.13 0.66 0.22
C GLN A 41 -4.29 -0.30 -0.65
N ILE A 42 -3.00 -0.02 -0.87
CA ILE A 42 -2.08 -0.84 -1.70
C ILE A 42 -2.23 -2.35 -1.42
N PRO A 43 -2.16 -2.85 -0.17
CA PRO A 43 -2.22 -4.29 0.06
C PRO A 43 -3.51 -4.94 -0.45
N SER A 44 -4.66 -4.30 -0.24
CA SER A 44 -5.95 -4.85 -0.68
C SER A 44 -6.16 -4.72 -2.18
N ILE A 45 -5.80 -3.56 -2.74
CA ILE A 45 -5.97 -3.28 -4.17
C ILE A 45 -5.05 -4.16 -5.01
N ASP A 46 -3.77 -4.25 -4.66
CA ASP A 46 -2.81 -5.06 -5.40
C ASP A 46 -3.16 -6.56 -5.32
N PHE A 47 -3.61 -7.03 -4.16
CA PHE A 47 -4.12 -8.40 -4.02
C PHE A 47 -5.23 -8.67 -5.05
N LYS A 48 -6.27 -7.84 -5.08
CA LYS A 48 -7.41 -7.99 -6.00
C LYS A 48 -7.03 -7.82 -7.47
N PHE A 49 -6.05 -6.98 -7.77
CA PHE A 49 -5.48 -6.90 -9.12
C PHE A 49 -4.89 -8.24 -9.53
N TYR A 50 -4.01 -8.82 -8.71
CA TYR A 50 -3.26 -10.01 -9.10
C TYR A 50 -4.08 -11.30 -9.04
N THR A 51 -5.04 -11.40 -8.11
CA THR A 51 -5.98 -12.53 -8.03
C THR A 51 -7.12 -12.47 -9.05
N LYS A 52 -7.08 -11.51 -10.00
CA LYS A 52 -8.08 -11.33 -11.07
C LYS A 52 -9.51 -11.07 -10.55
N GLU A 53 -9.64 -10.52 -9.35
CA GLU A 53 -10.93 -10.07 -8.84
C GLU A 53 -11.39 -8.78 -9.52
N PHE A 54 -10.46 -7.93 -9.92
CA PHE A 54 -10.74 -6.78 -10.77
C PHE A 54 -10.62 -7.15 -12.25
N LEU A 55 -11.65 -6.79 -13.01
CA LEU A 55 -11.78 -7.00 -14.46
C LEU A 55 -11.81 -5.68 -15.25
N ALA A 56 -12.05 -4.55 -14.58
CA ALA A 56 -12.12 -3.23 -15.21
C ALA A 56 -11.74 -2.10 -14.23
N PHE A 57 -11.37 -0.93 -14.78
CA PHE A 57 -10.95 0.23 -13.99
C PHE A 57 -12.07 0.79 -13.09
N GLU A 58 -13.32 0.67 -13.52
CA GLU A 58 -14.49 1.14 -12.77
C GLU A 58 -14.61 0.42 -11.42
N GLN A 59 -14.33 -0.89 -11.39
CA GLN A 59 -14.36 -1.69 -10.15
C GLN A 59 -13.27 -1.27 -9.18
N VAL A 60 -12.08 -0.95 -9.69
CA VAL A 60 -10.97 -0.42 -8.88
C VAL A 60 -11.37 0.91 -8.25
N GLN A 61 -11.91 1.83 -9.05
CA GLN A 61 -12.33 3.15 -8.58
C GLN A 61 -13.48 3.08 -7.57
N GLU A 62 -14.43 2.17 -7.75
CA GLU A 62 -15.51 1.92 -6.78
C GLU A 62 -14.93 1.42 -5.45
N TYR A 63 -13.99 0.49 -5.51
CA TYR A 63 -13.35 -0.07 -4.33
C TYR A 63 -12.44 0.94 -3.61
N GLU A 64 -11.67 1.74 -4.33
CA GLU A 64 -10.88 2.85 -3.79
C GLU A 64 -11.77 3.86 -3.03
N LYS A 65 -12.95 4.16 -3.57
CA LYS A 65 -13.94 5.04 -2.93
C LYS A 65 -14.53 4.41 -1.67
N GLU A 66 -14.84 3.11 -1.70
CA GLU A 66 -15.35 2.37 -0.54
C GLU A 66 -14.34 2.37 0.61
N LEU A 67 -13.07 2.14 0.30
CA LEU A 67 -11.97 2.14 1.27
C LEU A 67 -11.50 3.55 1.66
N ARG A 68 -12.02 4.62 1.07
CA ARG A 68 -11.53 5.97 1.36
C ARG A 68 -11.94 6.38 2.77
N LYS A 69 -10.97 6.86 3.57
CA LYS A 69 -11.21 7.40 4.92
C LYS A 69 -10.53 8.75 5.12
N SER A 70 -11.08 9.54 6.02
CA SER A 70 -10.50 10.81 6.47
C SER A 70 -9.69 10.68 7.77
N ASP A 71 -9.89 9.61 8.52
CA ASP A 71 -9.18 9.34 9.77
C ASP A 71 -8.00 8.38 9.56
N LEU A 72 -6.82 8.74 10.07
CA LEU A 72 -5.61 7.93 9.95
C LEU A 72 -5.70 6.60 10.71
N SER A 73 -6.48 6.51 11.78
CA SER A 73 -6.65 5.26 12.51
C SER A 73 -7.49 4.27 11.70
N GLU A 74 -8.55 4.75 11.03
CA GLU A 74 -9.29 3.94 10.06
C GLU A 74 -8.41 3.49 8.88
N LEU A 75 -7.53 4.36 8.37
CA LEU A 75 -6.59 3.97 7.31
C LEU A 75 -5.61 2.89 7.75
N MET A 76 -5.12 2.95 8.99
CA MET A 76 -4.28 1.87 9.53
C MET A 76 -5.05 0.55 9.67
N VAL A 77 -6.36 0.58 9.95
CA VAL A 77 -7.19 -0.64 9.95
C VAL A 77 -7.25 -1.23 8.55
N ILE A 78 -7.56 -0.42 7.53
CA ILE A 78 -7.62 -0.85 6.12
C ILE A 78 -6.28 -1.46 5.66
N PHE A 79 -5.17 -0.80 6.00
CA PHE A 79 -3.84 -1.31 5.68
C PHE A 79 -3.58 -2.67 6.30
N ASN A 80 -3.87 -2.83 7.60
CA ASN A 80 -3.68 -4.09 8.31
C ASN A 80 -4.61 -5.19 7.80
N GLU A 81 -5.85 -4.87 7.44
CA GLU A 81 -6.79 -5.83 6.84
C GLU A 81 -6.26 -6.34 5.50
N GLY A 82 -5.79 -5.45 4.61
CA GLY A 82 -5.20 -5.87 3.34
C GLY A 82 -3.92 -6.69 3.50
N VAL A 83 -3.04 -6.32 4.44
CA VAL A 83 -1.84 -7.11 4.79
C VAL A 83 -2.23 -8.49 5.31
N LYS A 84 -3.25 -8.55 6.16
CA LYS A 84 -3.76 -9.80 6.72
C LYS A 84 -4.29 -10.70 5.59
N THR A 85 -5.07 -10.15 4.66
CA THR A 85 -5.56 -10.88 3.48
C THR A 85 -4.42 -11.49 2.67
N ILE A 86 -3.37 -10.72 2.36
CA ILE A 86 -2.20 -11.26 1.63
C ILE A 86 -1.52 -12.36 2.45
N THR A 87 -1.24 -12.10 3.73
CA THR A 87 -0.50 -13.03 4.60
C THR A 87 -1.25 -14.35 4.75
N GLU A 88 -2.53 -14.30 5.11
CA GLU A 88 -3.37 -15.50 5.27
C GLU A 88 -3.52 -16.25 3.95
N HIS A 89 -3.64 -15.55 2.82
CA HIS A 89 -3.69 -16.19 1.51
C HIS A 89 -2.40 -16.94 1.21
N ILE A 90 -1.23 -16.27 1.30
CA ILE A 90 0.07 -16.89 1.02
C ILE A 90 0.35 -18.08 1.95
N GLU A 91 0.04 -17.94 3.24
CA GLU A 91 0.22 -19.03 4.22
C GLU A 91 -0.70 -20.23 3.99
N SER A 92 -1.82 -20.02 3.28
CA SER A 92 -2.74 -21.11 2.91
C SER A 92 -2.31 -21.90 1.68
N LEU A 93 -1.37 -21.37 0.88
CA LEU A 93 -0.88 -22.01 -0.33
C LEU A 93 0.25 -23.00 -0.03
N SER A 94 0.27 -24.11 -0.76
CA SER A 94 1.44 -24.98 -0.85
C SER A 94 2.56 -24.34 -1.68
N ASP A 95 3.80 -24.83 -1.53
CA ASP A 95 4.94 -24.39 -2.34
C ASP A 95 4.67 -24.46 -3.85
N THR A 96 3.92 -25.48 -4.30
CA THR A 96 3.54 -25.63 -5.71
C THR A 96 2.53 -24.60 -6.16
N GLU A 97 1.57 -24.21 -5.31
CA GLU A 97 0.57 -23.20 -5.62
C GLU A 97 1.16 -21.79 -5.61
N ILE A 98 2.15 -21.52 -4.75
CA ILE A 98 2.89 -20.25 -4.73
C ILE A 98 3.61 -20.00 -6.07
N LEU A 99 4.05 -21.07 -6.73
CA LEU A 99 4.78 -21.01 -8.00
C LEU A 99 3.88 -21.15 -9.24
N ASP A 100 2.57 -21.40 -9.05
CA ASP A 100 1.62 -21.53 -10.15
C ASP A 100 1.42 -20.19 -10.87
N ASN A 101 1.50 -20.22 -12.20
CA ASN A 101 1.35 -19.04 -13.04
C ASN A 101 -0.14 -18.80 -13.34
N ASN A 102 -0.85 -18.29 -12.35
CA ASN A 102 -2.30 -18.04 -12.43
C ASN A 102 -2.71 -16.61 -12.06
N LEU A 103 -1.75 -15.75 -11.70
CA LEU A 103 -1.98 -14.38 -11.28
C LEU A 103 -1.76 -13.42 -12.45
N LYS A 104 -2.60 -12.40 -12.57
CA LYS A 104 -2.44 -11.34 -13.56
C LYS A 104 -3.37 -10.15 -13.32
N ALA A 105 -2.86 -8.93 -13.36
CA ALA A 105 -3.72 -7.75 -13.41
C ALA A 105 -4.39 -7.60 -14.78
N PHE A 106 -5.65 -7.14 -14.83
CA PHE A 106 -6.42 -7.07 -16.08
C PHE A 106 -5.80 -6.17 -17.17
N TYR A 107 -4.97 -5.19 -16.76
CA TYR A 107 -4.30 -4.25 -17.66
C TYR A 107 -2.93 -4.76 -18.15
N GLU A 108 -2.42 -5.87 -17.61
CA GLU A 108 -1.13 -6.40 -18.02
C GLU A 108 -1.24 -7.20 -19.33
N GLU A 109 -0.25 -7.03 -20.21
CA GLU A 109 -0.07 -7.89 -21.38
C GLU A 109 0.80 -9.11 -21.03
N GLY A 110 0.81 -10.13 -21.89
CA GLY A 110 1.66 -11.32 -21.71
C GLY A 110 1.02 -12.45 -20.88
N THR A 111 1.86 -13.36 -20.41
CA THR A 111 1.45 -14.57 -19.67
C THR A 111 1.16 -14.27 -18.20
N ASP A 112 0.35 -15.11 -17.58
CA ASP A 112 0.17 -15.13 -16.14
C ASP A 112 1.50 -15.37 -15.41
N LYS A 113 1.57 -14.87 -14.17
CA LYS A 113 2.72 -14.94 -13.29
C LYS A 113 2.29 -15.53 -11.95
N ASN A 114 3.22 -15.63 -11.00
CA ASN A 114 3.01 -16.26 -9.71
C ASN A 114 3.33 -15.33 -8.54
N TRP A 115 3.12 -15.80 -7.31
CA TRP A 115 3.34 -14.98 -6.11
C TRP A 115 4.81 -14.63 -5.89
N ALA A 116 5.75 -15.45 -6.38
CA ALA A 116 7.17 -15.12 -6.35
C ALA A 116 7.52 -13.90 -7.24
N HIS A 117 6.68 -13.59 -8.22
CA HIS A 117 6.77 -12.35 -9.00
C HIS A 117 6.05 -11.18 -8.30
N TYR A 118 4.78 -11.35 -7.94
CA TYR A 118 3.96 -10.21 -7.48
C TYR A 118 4.21 -9.79 -6.03
N LEU A 119 4.65 -10.67 -5.12
CA LEU A 119 4.92 -10.26 -3.75
C LEU A 119 6.09 -9.24 -3.66
N PRO A 120 7.19 -9.38 -4.42
CA PRO A 120 8.17 -8.32 -4.61
C PRO A 120 7.62 -7.02 -5.21
N GLU A 121 6.68 -7.10 -6.16
CA GLU A 121 6.05 -5.91 -6.76
C GLU A 121 5.25 -5.13 -5.71
N ILE A 122 4.40 -5.80 -4.92
CA ILE A 122 3.67 -5.18 -3.79
C ILE A 122 4.66 -4.54 -2.81
N THR A 123 5.73 -5.25 -2.46
CA THR A 123 6.77 -4.74 -1.55
C THR A 123 7.40 -3.45 -2.08
N THR A 124 7.70 -3.40 -3.38
CA THR A 124 8.31 -2.22 -4.02
C THR A 124 7.32 -1.07 -4.14
N HIS A 125 6.06 -1.37 -4.43
CA HIS A 125 4.96 -0.40 -4.48
C HIS A 125 4.75 0.28 -3.11
N LEU A 126 4.75 -0.51 -2.04
CA LEU A 126 4.75 -0.01 -0.66
C LEU A 126 5.96 0.88 -0.37
N ALA A 127 7.17 0.42 -0.70
CA ALA A 127 8.40 1.19 -0.44
C ALA A 127 8.40 2.55 -1.15
N MET A 128 7.95 2.59 -2.40
CA MET A 128 7.84 3.80 -3.19
C MET A 128 6.88 4.82 -2.55
N HIS A 129 5.65 4.41 -2.20
CA HIS A 129 4.67 5.33 -1.62
C HIS A 129 4.93 5.63 -0.14
N LYS A 130 5.58 4.73 0.60
CA LYS A 130 6.15 5.02 1.93
C LYS A 130 7.15 6.16 1.85
N MET A 131 8.08 6.12 0.90
CA MET A 131 9.05 7.20 0.67
C MET A 131 8.36 8.50 0.29
N GLN A 132 7.36 8.43 -0.59
CA GLN A 132 6.58 9.61 -0.99
C GLN A 132 5.87 10.24 0.22
N LEU A 133 5.23 9.43 1.08
CA LEU A 133 4.54 9.93 2.27
C LEU A 133 5.53 10.51 3.28
N TRP A 134 6.66 9.83 3.51
CA TRP A 134 7.73 10.36 4.35
C TRP A 134 8.22 11.73 3.87
N MET A 135 8.39 11.90 2.55
CA MET A 135 8.77 13.19 1.97
C MET A 135 7.70 14.26 2.18
N TYR A 136 6.42 13.92 2.01
CA TYR A 136 5.32 14.85 2.27
C TYR A 136 5.33 15.33 3.72
N LEU A 137 5.52 14.43 4.68
CA LEU A 137 5.64 14.77 6.10
C LEU A 137 6.82 15.72 6.34
N ARG A 138 7.98 15.44 5.74
CA ARG A 138 9.16 16.31 5.86
C ARG A 138 8.90 17.71 5.31
N LEU A 139 8.22 17.83 4.17
CA LEU A 139 7.88 19.10 3.54
C LEU A 139 6.79 19.86 4.30
N ALA A 140 5.87 19.16 4.95
CA ALA A 140 4.87 19.72 5.86
C ALA A 140 5.46 20.21 7.20
N GLY A 141 6.78 20.06 7.42
CA GLY A 141 7.46 20.48 8.64
C GLY A 141 7.36 19.50 9.81
N VAL A 142 6.84 18.29 9.58
CA VAL A 142 6.82 17.22 10.59
C VAL A 142 8.27 16.79 10.86
N PRO A 143 8.67 16.58 12.13
CA PRO A 143 10.06 16.25 12.49
C PRO A 143 10.44 14.80 12.17
N VAL A 144 10.14 14.33 10.96
CA VAL A 144 10.52 13.00 10.47
C VAL A 144 12.00 12.98 10.08
N SER A 145 12.62 11.80 10.26
CA SER A 145 14.00 11.52 9.88
C SER A 145 14.09 10.17 9.17
N MET A 146 15.29 9.76 8.74
CA MET A 146 15.48 8.41 8.20
C MET A 146 15.13 7.31 9.20
N TRP A 147 15.21 7.57 10.51
CA TRP A 147 14.75 6.63 11.52
C TRP A 147 13.24 6.42 11.44
N THR A 148 12.47 7.49 11.21
CA THR A 148 11.03 7.38 10.92
C THR A 148 10.78 6.53 9.67
N TYR A 149 11.54 6.78 8.60
CA TYR A 149 11.42 5.99 7.35
C TYR A 149 11.74 4.50 7.56
N TYR A 150 12.72 4.20 8.43
CA TYR A 150 13.10 2.84 8.77
C TYR A 150 12.23 2.17 9.84
N GLY A 151 11.19 2.86 10.34
CA GLY A 151 10.29 2.34 11.37
C GLY A 151 10.92 2.25 12.76
N VAL A 152 11.93 3.07 13.04
CA VAL A 152 12.66 3.06 14.31
C VAL A 152 12.21 4.26 15.17
N PRO A 153 11.62 4.01 16.35
CA PRO A 153 11.28 5.09 17.29
C PRO A 153 12.55 5.75 17.84
N GLN A 154 12.45 7.05 18.12
CA GLN A 154 13.49 7.82 18.82
C GLN A 154 13.08 8.11 20.25
#